data_AF-A0A1M5UTL1-F1
#
_entry.id   AF-A0A1M5UTL1-F1
#
_cell.length_a   1.000
_cell.length_b   1.000
_cell.length_c   1.000
_cell.angle_alpha   90.00
_cell.angle_beta   90.00
_cell.angle_gamma   90.00
#
_symmetry.space_group_name_H-M   'P 1'
#
loop_
_entity.id
_entity.type
_entity.pdbx_description
1 polymer ?
#
loop_
_entity_poly.entity_id
_entity_poly.type
_entity_poly.pdbx_seq_one_letter_code
_entity_poly.pdbx_strand_id
1 'polypeptide(L)'
;MNSVRRKILGVATVFATAATLMGTAGPANAATYLCQVSGSTIPCTTVTGIDPGSWLQVRTGPGYGYGPIYEPYSRLHNGNQVGLTCWKLGDGAYDNPNYRYWMWVEVGNSYGGFVNDWYLNTGNPDVWKQQIRQCPA
;
A
#
# COMPACT_ATOMS: atom_id res chain seq x y z
N MET A 1 17.33 1.81 80.48
CA MET A 1 15.91 2.12 80.22
C MET A 1 15.84 3.08 79.05
N ASN A 2 15.29 2.63 77.91
CA ASN A 2 14.24 3.34 77.17
C ASN A 2 13.78 2.49 75.98
N SER A 3 12.51 2.11 76.06
CA SER A 3 11.64 1.47 75.06
C SER A 3 11.52 2.40 73.83
N VAL A 4 11.20 1.98 72.59
CA VAL A 4 9.94 1.37 72.14
C VAL A 4 10.12 0.87 70.69
N ARG A 5 9.44 -0.24 70.37
CA ARG A 5 9.28 -0.91 69.08
C ARG A 5 8.60 -0.04 68.00
N ARG A 6 8.87 -0.32 66.72
CA ARG A 6 7.81 -0.50 65.68
C ARG A 6 8.34 -1.20 64.43
N LYS A 7 7.67 -2.29 64.05
CA LYS A 7 7.85 -3.05 62.80
C LYS A 7 7.15 -2.32 61.65
N ILE A 8 7.79 -2.23 60.48
CA ILE A 8 7.11 -1.98 59.21
C ILE A 8 7.71 -2.92 58.17
N LEU A 9 6.89 -3.88 57.71
CA LEU A 9 7.12 -4.63 56.48
C LEU A 9 6.88 -3.66 55.30
N GLY A 10 7.87 -3.50 54.43
CA GLY A 10 7.72 -2.80 53.16
C GLY A 10 8.16 -3.71 52.01
N VAL A 11 7.19 -4.27 51.30
CA VAL A 11 7.37 -4.97 50.03
C VAL A 11 7.77 -3.92 48.99
N ALA A 12 8.95 -4.06 48.37
CA ALA A 12 9.40 -3.19 47.30
C ALA A 12 9.51 -3.98 46.00
N THR A 13 8.64 -3.59 45.08
CA THR A 13 8.40 -4.06 43.71
C THR A 13 9.62 -3.87 42.80
N VAL A 14 9.92 -4.91 42.01
CA VAL A 14 10.94 -4.89 40.95
C VAL A 14 10.37 -4.10 39.75
N PHE A 15 10.89 -2.91 39.50
CA PHE A 15 10.62 -2.16 38.27
C PHE A 15 11.53 -2.68 37.15
N ALA A 16 10.99 -3.49 36.23
CA ALA A 16 11.63 -3.82 34.98
C ALA A 16 11.40 -2.67 33.98
N THR A 17 12.43 -1.87 33.71
CA THR A 17 12.41 -0.86 32.65
C THR A 17 12.59 -1.55 31.29
N ALA A 18 11.50 -1.74 30.55
CA ALA A 18 11.53 -2.10 29.14
C ALA A 18 11.97 -0.86 28.34
N ALA A 19 13.19 -0.89 27.80
CA ALA A 19 13.65 0.11 26.84
C ALA A 19 12.93 -0.12 25.50
N THR A 20 11.90 0.68 25.23
CA THR A 20 11.29 0.77 23.90
C THR A 20 12.30 1.42 22.96
N LEU A 21 12.93 0.60 22.13
CA LEU A 21 13.61 1.06 20.92
C LEU A 21 12.54 1.69 20.01
N MET A 22 12.33 3.00 20.16
CA MET A 22 11.68 3.81 19.15
C MET A 22 12.62 3.89 17.95
N GLY A 23 12.64 2.83 17.15
CA GLY A 23 13.20 2.87 15.82
C GLY A 23 12.44 3.95 15.05
N THR A 24 13.15 5.00 14.66
CA THR A 24 12.68 5.92 13.64
C THR A 24 12.51 5.09 12.36
N ALA A 25 11.29 4.61 12.11
CA ALA A 25 10.92 4.12 10.80
C ALA A 25 11.10 5.32 9.86
N GLY A 26 12.22 5.37 9.15
CA GLY A 26 12.30 6.18 7.94
C GLY A 26 11.10 5.83 7.06
N PRO A 27 10.65 6.74 6.18
CA PRO A 27 9.53 6.43 5.31
C PRO A 27 9.80 5.07 4.66
N ALA A 28 8.93 4.10 4.93
CA ALA A 28 8.98 2.84 4.22
C ALA A 28 8.86 3.22 2.75
N ASN A 29 9.99 3.17 2.04
CA ASN A 29 10.05 3.47 0.62
C ASN A 29 9.35 2.28 -0.06
N ALA A 30 8.03 2.30 -0.04
CA ALA A 30 7.18 1.68 -1.03
C ALA A 30 7.65 2.25 -2.37
N ALA A 31 8.56 1.55 -3.02
CA ALA A 31 9.23 2.00 -4.23
C ALA A 31 8.97 0.96 -5.30
N THR A 32 8.57 1.43 -6.48
CA THR A 32 8.43 0.58 -7.65
C THR A 32 9.75 -0.14 -7.94
N TYR A 33 9.67 -1.37 -8.39
CA TYR A 33 10.84 -2.19 -8.76
C TYR A 33 10.69 -2.70 -10.18
N LEU A 34 11.79 -3.02 -10.87
CA LEU A 34 11.71 -3.59 -12.21
C LEU A 34 11.29 -5.07 -12.13
N CYS A 35 10.33 -5.47 -12.96
CA CYS A 35 9.94 -6.87 -13.08
C CYS A 35 9.53 -7.23 -14.52
N GLN A 36 9.46 -8.53 -14.81
CA GLN A 36 8.98 -9.05 -16.09
C GLN A 36 7.48 -9.29 -16.04
N VAL A 37 6.73 -8.56 -16.87
CA VAL A 37 5.28 -8.74 -17.05
C VAL A 37 4.98 -8.69 -18.54
N SER A 38 4.15 -9.62 -19.02
CA SER A 38 3.76 -9.72 -20.44
C SER A 38 4.94 -9.72 -21.44
N GLY A 39 6.10 -10.26 -21.03
CA GLY A 39 7.32 -10.30 -21.86
C GLY A 39 8.11 -8.99 -21.92
N SER A 40 7.79 -7.99 -21.10
CA SER A 40 8.51 -6.72 -21.01
C SER A 40 9.07 -6.48 -19.61
N THR A 41 10.26 -5.85 -19.52
CA THR A 41 10.76 -5.29 -18.25
C THR A 41 10.12 -3.93 -18.02
N ILE A 42 9.24 -3.83 -17.03
CA ILE A 42 8.55 -2.58 -16.68
C ILE A 42 8.63 -2.32 -15.18
N PRO A 43 8.37 -1.07 -14.72
CA PRO A 43 8.19 -0.79 -13.30
C PRO A 43 6.98 -1.57 -12.78
N CYS A 44 7.11 -2.12 -11.58
CA CYS A 44 6.12 -2.96 -10.93
C CYS A 44 5.95 -2.55 -9.47
N THR A 45 4.83 -2.97 -8.89
CA THR A 45 4.51 -2.78 -7.47
C THR A 45 3.61 -3.93 -7.00
N THR A 46 3.23 -3.89 -5.73
CA THR A 46 2.28 -4.82 -5.12
C THR A 46 1.01 -4.11 -4.69
N VAL A 47 -0.11 -4.83 -4.76
CA VAL A 47 -1.39 -4.39 -4.21
C VAL A 47 -1.35 -4.44 -2.69
N THR A 48 -1.91 -3.42 -2.04
CA THR A 48 -1.93 -3.25 -0.58
C THR A 48 -3.19 -2.52 -0.14
N GLY A 49 -3.47 -2.53 1.17
CA GLY A 49 -4.56 -1.75 1.77
C GLY A 49 -5.97 -2.26 1.42
N ILE A 50 -6.11 -3.50 0.96
CA ILE A 50 -7.41 -4.13 0.72
C ILE A 50 -7.88 -4.87 1.97
N ASP A 51 -9.14 -4.68 2.36
CA ASP A 51 -9.72 -5.38 3.51
C ASP A 51 -9.74 -6.91 3.32
N PRO A 52 -9.61 -7.70 4.41
CA PRO A 52 -9.74 -9.15 4.34
C PRO A 52 -11.07 -9.59 3.70
N GLY A 53 -11.00 -10.53 2.75
CA GLY A 53 -12.17 -11.02 2.01
C GLY A 53 -12.60 -10.14 0.83
N SER A 54 -11.95 -9.00 0.62
CA SER A 54 -12.20 -8.09 -0.50
C SER A 54 -11.13 -8.20 -1.59
N TRP A 55 -11.35 -7.50 -2.70
CA TRP A 55 -10.40 -7.38 -3.81
C TRP A 55 -10.41 -5.97 -4.37
N LEU A 56 -9.28 -5.56 -4.94
CA LEU A 56 -9.16 -4.41 -5.81
C LEU A 56 -9.64 -4.79 -7.20
N GLN A 57 -10.67 -4.11 -7.69
CA GLN A 57 -11.19 -4.34 -9.03
C GLN A 57 -10.36 -3.58 -10.07
N VAL A 58 -9.86 -4.30 -11.08
CA VAL A 58 -9.22 -3.72 -12.27
C VAL A 58 -10.31 -3.32 -13.26
N ARG A 59 -10.29 -2.06 -13.69
CA ARG A 59 -11.40 -1.43 -14.42
C ARG A 59 -11.01 -1.01 -15.82
N THR A 60 -12.00 -0.84 -16.69
CA THR A 60 -11.78 -0.35 -18.06
C THR A 60 -11.47 1.14 -18.14
N GLY A 61 -11.65 1.90 -17.05
CA GLY A 61 -11.35 3.33 -16.97
C GLY A 61 -11.02 3.79 -15.54
N PRO A 62 -10.50 5.02 -15.39
CA PRO A 62 -9.97 5.54 -14.12
C PRO A 62 -11.11 6.05 -13.21
N GLY A 63 -12.03 5.18 -12.80
CA GLY A 63 -13.15 5.56 -11.97
C GLY A 63 -14.03 4.39 -11.56
N TYR A 64 -14.84 4.58 -10.52
CA TYR A 64 -15.70 3.54 -9.95
C TYR A 64 -16.95 3.25 -10.80
N GLY A 65 -17.31 4.16 -11.71
CA GLY A 65 -18.37 3.94 -12.72
C GLY A 65 -17.96 3.03 -13.88
N TYR A 66 -16.67 2.72 -14.04
CA TYR A 66 -16.19 1.83 -15.10
C TYR A 66 -16.29 0.36 -14.68
N GLY A 67 -16.74 -0.49 -15.61
CA GLY A 67 -16.86 -1.93 -15.42
C GLY A 67 -15.51 -2.65 -15.23
N PRO A 68 -15.52 -3.90 -14.76
CA PRO A 68 -14.32 -4.71 -14.67
C PRO A 68 -13.76 -5.01 -16.06
N ILE A 69 -12.46 -5.29 -16.13
CA ILE A 69 -11.86 -5.98 -17.29
C ILE A 69 -12.30 -7.46 -17.33
N TYR A 70 -11.72 -8.26 -18.23
CA TYR A 70 -12.01 -9.70 -18.33
C TYR A 70 -11.91 -10.41 -16.97
N GLU A 71 -12.96 -11.17 -16.61
CA GLU A 71 -13.24 -11.62 -15.23
C GLU A 71 -12.04 -12.28 -14.53
N PRO A 72 -11.29 -13.20 -15.17
CA PRO A 72 -10.14 -13.87 -14.55
C PRO A 72 -8.99 -12.94 -14.12
N TYR A 73 -8.94 -11.72 -14.67
CA TYR A 73 -7.88 -10.73 -14.38
C TYR A 73 -8.42 -9.49 -13.66
N SER A 74 -9.74 -9.47 -13.40
CA SER A 74 -10.42 -8.28 -12.88
C SER A 74 -10.29 -8.08 -11.38
N ARG A 75 -9.78 -9.07 -10.64
CA ARG A 75 -9.68 -9.06 -9.18
C ARG A 75 -8.23 -9.19 -8.74
N LEU A 76 -7.76 -8.25 -7.93
CA LEU A 76 -6.44 -8.29 -7.30
C LEU A 76 -6.58 -8.30 -5.77
N HIS A 77 -5.73 -9.06 -5.11
CA HIS A 77 -5.65 -9.17 -3.66
C HIS A 77 -4.33 -8.60 -3.14
N ASN A 78 -4.25 -8.33 -1.84
CA ASN A 78 -3.00 -7.90 -1.21
C ASN A 78 -1.83 -8.83 -1.56
N GLY A 79 -0.70 -8.23 -1.94
CA GLY A 79 0.51 -8.95 -2.35
C GLY A 79 0.54 -9.35 -3.83
N ASN A 80 -0.56 -9.20 -4.59
CA ASN A 80 -0.49 -9.38 -6.04
C ASN A 80 0.44 -8.34 -6.68
N GLN A 81 1.33 -8.82 -7.54
CA GLN A 81 2.23 -7.97 -8.32
C GLN A 81 1.50 -7.46 -9.57
N VAL A 82 1.70 -6.18 -9.88
CA VAL A 82 1.21 -5.56 -11.11
C VAL A 82 2.31 -4.75 -11.78
N GLY A 83 2.33 -4.75 -13.11
CA GLY A 83 3.18 -3.87 -13.90
C GLY A 83 2.52 -2.51 -14.08
N LEU A 84 3.31 -1.44 -14.10
CA LEU A 84 2.86 -0.05 -14.16
C LEU A 84 3.20 0.55 -15.53
N THR A 85 2.19 0.88 -16.32
CA THR A 85 2.39 1.37 -17.70
C THR A 85 2.31 2.90 -17.77
N CYS A 86 1.27 3.48 -17.17
CA CYS A 86 1.04 4.91 -17.17
C CYS A 86 0.07 5.31 -16.06
N TRP A 87 -0.01 6.61 -15.75
CA TRP A 87 -0.96 7.15 -14.77
C TRP A 87 -1.91 8.18 -15.37
N LYS A 88 -3.11 8.33 -14.80
CA LYS A 88 -4.05 9.42 -15.13
C LYS A 88 -4.83 9.83 -13.89
N LEU A 89 -5.42 11.03 -13.94
CA LEU A 89 -6.38 11.45 -12.92
C LEU A 89 -7.76 10.85 -13.20
N GLY A 90 -8.50 10.56 -12.14
CA GLY A 90 -9.82 9.94 -12.20
C GLY A 90 -10.69 10.29 -10.99
N ASP A 91 -11.53 9.35 -10.58
CA ASP A 91 -12.28 9.43 -9.32
C ASP A 91 -11.32 9.38 -8.11
N GLY A 92 -11.75 9.91 -6.98
CA GLY A 92 -11.03 9.74 -5.71
C GLY A 92 -11.10 8.30 -5.21
N ALA A 93 -10.06 7.82 -4.51
CA ALA A 93 -10.08 6.52 -3.86
C ALA A 93 -11.27 6.41 -2.90
N TYR A 94 -11.80 5.19 -2.72
CA TYR A 94 -12.95 4.96 -1.84
C TYR A 94 -12.68 5.42 -0.41
N ASP A 95 -11.48 5.12 0.12
CA ASP A 95 -11.08 5.52 1.49
C ASP A 95 -10.45 6.92 1.55
N ASN A 96 -10.12 7.51 0.40
CA ASN A 96 -9.62 8.87 0.30
C ASN A 96 -10.08 9.55 -1.00
N PRO A 97 -11.26 10.20 -0.97
CA PRO A 97 -11.83 10.84 -2.16
C PRO A 97 -10.97 11.96 -2.77
N ASN A 98 -9.98 12.47 -2.03
CA ASN A 98 -9.04 13.48 -2.55
C ASN A 98 -7.85 12.86 -3.30
N TYR A 99 -7.62 11.55 -3.16
CA TYR A 99 -6.54 10.85 -3.86
C TYR A 99 -7.02 10.30 -5.21
N ARG A 100 -6.66 11.01 -6.29
CA ARG A 100 -7.27 10.83 -7.62
C ARG A 100 -6.35 10.16 -8.65
N TYR A 101 -5.24 9.57 -8.24
CA TYR A 101 -4.29 8.93 -9.15
C TYR A 101 -4.72 7.51 -9.47
N TRP A 102 -4.85 7.20 -10.76
CA TRP A 102 -5.12 5.87 -11.29
C TRP A 102 -3.96 5.40 -12.14
N MET A 103 -3.56 4.15 -11.96
CA MET A 103 -2.52 3.49 -12.73
C MET A 103 -3.15 2.56 -13.75
N TRP A 104 -2.74 2.65 -15.01
CA TRP A 104 -2.92 1.54 -15.95
C TRP A 104 -1.93 0.45 -15.58
N VAL A 105 -2.46 -0.69 -15.17
CA VAL A 105 -1.69 -1.84 -14.72
C VAL A 105 -1.74 -2.99 -15.72
N GLU A 106 -0.62 -3.68 -15.88
CA GLU A 106 -0.56 -5.00 -16.49
C GLU A 106 -0.70 -6.07 -15.41
N VAL A 107 -1.60 -7.02 -15.65
CA VAL A 107 -1.94 -8.10 -14.70
C VAL A 107 -1.60 -9.50 -15.24
N GLY A 108 -0.98 -9.56 -16.42
CA GLY A 108 -0.51 -10.79 -17.08
C GLY A 108 -1.28 -11.12 -18.36
N ASN A 109 -0.69 -11.98 -19.20
CA ASN A 109 -1.26 -12.43 -20.48
C ASN A 109 -1.77 -11.29 -21.39
N SER A 110 -1.06 -10.16 -21.39
CA SER A 110 -1.42 -8.94 -22.15
C SER A 110 -2.74 -8.27 -21.71
N TYR A 111 -3.31 -8.67 -20.57
CA TYR A 111 -4.45 -7.97 -19.97
C TYR A 111 -3.98 -6.84 -19.06
N GLY A 112 -4.75 -5.76 -19.07
CA GLY A 112 -4.52 -4.61 -18.23
C GLY A 112 -5.74 -3.71 -18.13
N GLY A 113 -5.70 -2.81 -17.17
CA GLY A 113 -6.76 -1.85 -16.91
C GLY A 113 -6.36 -0.90 -15.80
N PHE A 114 -7.30 -0.13 -15.30
CA PHE A 114 -7.04 0.89 -14.29
C PHE A 114 -7.34 0.40 -12.87
N VAL A 115 -6.46 0.76 -11.95
CA VAL A 115 -6.68 0.68 -10.49
C VAL A 115 -6.27 1.99 -9.84
N ASN A 116 -6.89 2.34 -8.71
CA ASN A 116 -6.49 3.52 -7.96
C ASN A 116 -5.17 3.25 -7.22
N ASP A 117 -4.21 4.15 -7.35
CA ASP A 117 -2.85 4.04 -6.81
C ASP A 117 -2.83 4.03 -5.27
N TRP A 118 -3.90 4.51 -4.62
CA TRP A 118 -4.09 4.40 -3.16
C TRP A 118 -3.97 2.97 -2.63
N TYR A 119 -4.29 1.98 -3.47
CA TYR A 119 -4.23 0.56 -3.14
C TYR A 119 -2.98 -0.13 -3.69
N LEU A 120 -1.95 0.64 -4.06
CA LEU A 120 -0.68 0.14 -4.54
C LEU A 120 0.46 0.59 -3.62
N ASN A 121 1.49 -0.23 -3.53
CA ASN A 121 2.69 0.06 -2.76
C ASN A 121 3.72 0.85 -3.59
N THR A 122 3.27 1.91 -4.28
CA THR A 122 4.08 2.73 -5.21
C THR A 122 4.81 3.89 -4.53
N GLY A 123 4.36 4.27 -3.33
CA GLY A 123 4.92 5.38 -2.56
C GLY A 123 4.38 6.74 -2.99
N ASN A 124 5.22 7.76 -2.93
CA ASN A 124 4.81 9.15 -3.18
C ASN A 124 4.66 9.44 -4.69
N PRO A 125 3.55 10.04 -5.13
CA PRO A 125 3.35 10.52 -6.50
C PRO A 125 4.50 11.34 -7.10
N ASP A 126 5.13 12.19 -6.30
CA ASP A 126 6.22 13.03 -6.80
C ASP A 126 7.48 12.23 -7.18
N VAL A 127 7.60 11.01 -6.66
CA VAL A 127 8.68 10.07 -7.01
C VAL A 127 8.28 9.26 -8.24
N TRP A 128 7.15 8.55 -8.20
CA TRP A 128 6.82 7.63 -9.28
C TRP A 128 6.41 8.35 -10.57
N LYS A 129 5.94 9.61 -10.53
CA LYS A 129 5.66 10.39 -11.75
C LYS A 129 6.90 10.70 -12.58
N GLN A 130 8.09 10.64 -11.97
CA GLN A 130 9.35 10.81 -12.68
C GLN A 130 9.73 9.56 -13.48
N GLN A 131 9.14 8.41 -13.14
CA GLN A 131 9.46 7.09 -13.69
C GLN A 131 8.36 6.56 -14.61
N ILE A 132 7.10 6.90 -14.29
CA ILE A 132 5.91 6.43 -14.98
C ILE A 132 5.29 7.61 -15.71
N ARG A 133 5.14 7.48 -17.03
CA ARG A 133 4.53 8.53 -17.86
C ARG A 133 3.04 8.67 -17.59
N GLN A 134 2.48 9.84 -17.92
CA GLN A 134 1.04 10.00 -17.96
C GLN A 134 0.44 9.20 -19.13
N CYS A 135 -0.77 8.66 -18.95
CA CYS A 135 -1.49 7.96 -20.00
C CYS A 135 -1.89 8.91 -21.13
N PRO A 136 -1.87 8.44 -22.39
CA PRO A 136 -2.35 9.23 -23.52
C PRO A 136 -3.80 9.68 -23.33
N ALA A 137 -4.16 10.80 -23.96
CA ALA A 137 -5.47 11.42 -23.87
C ALA A 137 -6.58 10.47 -24.31
#